data_AF-A6GIN9-F1
#
_entry.id   AF-A6GIN9-F1
#
_cell.length_a   1.000
_cell.length_b   1.000
_cell.length_c   1.000
_cell.angle_alpha   90.00
_cell.angle_beta   90.00
_cell.angle_gamma   90.00
#
_symmetry.space_group_name_H-M   'P 1'
#
loop_
_entity.id
_entity.type
_entity.pdbx_description
1 polymer ?
#
loop_
_entity_poly.entity_id
_entity_poly.type
_entity_poly.pdbx_seq_one_letter_code
_entity_poly.pdbx_strand_id
1 'polypeptide(L)'
;MSAARDAGARSPSLDQWLTHALGDDGPSEAGQAAAKQSSYCFPSTRLLLEYRRTIAARPEGEVVQLIERLLLPSCALGIDHRRSEGATLAGLDGHPAAQYRRRLAQWRSGASTALPWEGLTWLIDLLPFSPRLAVEIIDAYLLVHGGELPDERAQGLDDARELILARFIEAPAVGEGGLETLRGLRPRELECVVAQLYARMGYGVELTPATRDGGRDLIARRSWLGAAEHLLVEIKQVGQVGVEIPRALLGVVISERANKGVVVTTGSFSAPARAFLAANAMEGIAGVELVELLNAHCGRGWGRRVPAMIDGALARWTRL
;
A
#
# COMPACT_ATOMS: atom_id res chain seq x y z
N MET A 1 20.11 -3.58 1.31
CA MET A 1 20.41 -2.15 1.00
C MET A 1 20.72 -1.29 2.23
N SER A 2 20.37 -1.69 3.47
CA SER A 2 20.54 -0.86 4.68
C SER A 2 21.97 -0.42 5.04
N ALA A 3 23.03 -1.14 4.63
CA ALA A 3 24.40 -0.87 5.09
C ALA A 3 25.14 0.23 4.30
N ALA A 4 24.67 0.59 3.10
CA ALA A 4 25.37 1.55 2.22
C ALA A 4 25.04 3.02 2.52
N ARG A 5 23.93 3.28 3.22
CA ARG A 5 23.35 4.61 3.43
C ARG A 5 24.02 5.42 4.54
N ASP A 6 24.68 4.77 5.50
CA ASP A 6 25.17 5.40 6.74
C ASP A 6 26.69 5.67 6.73
N ALA A 7 27.36 5.58 5.58
CA ALA A 7 28.81 5.78 5.48
C ALA A 7 29.20 7.23 5.15
N GLY A 8 29.74 7.97 6.14
CA GLY A 8 30.89 8.85 5.89
C GLY A 8 30.74 10.37 5.82
N ALA A 9 29.64 11.00 6.25
CA ALA A 9 29.56 12.47 6.39
C ALA A 9 28.74 12.91 7.62
N ARG A 10 28.96 14.14 8.12
CA ARG A 10 28.06 14.77 9.10
C ARG A 10 26.69 14.94 8.44
N SER A 11 25.76 14.03 8.68
CA SER A 11 24.40 14.14 8.15
C SER A 11 23.72 15.42 8.67
N PRO A 12 22.96 16.15 7.83
CA PRO A 12 22.20 17.31 8.27
C PRO A 12 21.16 16.93 9.34
N SER A 13 20.62 17.92 10.05
CA SER A 13 19.41 17.70 10.84
C SER A 13 18.22 17.43 9.92
N LEU A 14 17.15 16.82 10.47
CA LEU A 14 15.93 16.56 9.71
C LEU A 14 15.35 17.87 9.14
N ASP A 15 15.27 18.93 9.94
CA ASP A 15 14.71 20.22 9.52
C ASP A 15 15.56 20.91 8.44
N GLN A 16 16.89 20.82 8.55
CA GLN A 16 17.80 21.34 7.53
C GLN A 16 17.59 20.63 6.19
N TRP A 17 17.50 19.30 6.23
CA TRP A 17 17.27 18.53 5.02
C TRP A 17 15.87 18.78 4.45
N LEU A 18 14.82 18.80 5.27
CA LEU A 18 13.45 19.08 4.82
C LEU A 18 13.31 20.47 4.20
N THR A 19 13.98 21.49 4.75
CA THR A 19 13.97 22.84 4.17
C THR A 19 14.53 22.83 2.74
N HIS A 20 15.65 22.13 2.53
CA HIS A 20 16.23 21.97 1.20
C HIS A 20 15.35 21.09 0.30
N ALA A 21 14.88 19.96 0.84
CA ALA A 21 14.11 18.97 0.12
C ALA A 21 12.70 19.45 -0.22
N LEU A 22 12.13 20.46 0.45
CA LEU A 22 10.80 21.04 0.19
C LEU A 22 10.86 22.48 -0.37
N GLY A 23 12.04 23.09 -0.48
CA GLY A 23 12.21 24.43 -1.04
C GLY A 23 11.91 24.52 -2.55
N ASP A 24 11.61 25.72 -3.05
CA ASP A 24 11.22 26.02 -4.44
C ASP A 24 12.38 25.99 -5.47
N ASP A 25 13.58 25.59 -5.05
CA ASP A 25 14.71 25.43 -5.96
C ASP A 25 14.46 24.21 -6.86
N GLY A 26 13.75 24.44 -7.97
CA GLY A 26 13.83 23.59 -9.15
C GLY A 26 15.31 23.44 -9.57
N PRO A 27 15.64 22.47 -10.44
CA PRO A 27 17.02 22.26 -10.86
C PRO A 27 17.53 23.51 -11.59
N SER A 28 18.14 24.46 -10.88
CA SER A 28 18.79 25.61 -11.49
C SER A 28 20.14 25.16 -12.06
N GLU A 29 20.46 25.63 -13.26
CA GLU A 29 21.74 25.34 -13.93
C GLU A 29 22.97 25.80 -13.12
N ALA A 30 22.78 26.62 -12.08
CA ALA A 30 23.84 27.14 -11.21
C ALA A 30 24.20 26.22 -10.02
N GLY A 31 23.49 25.11 -9.82
CA GLY A 31 23.68 24.19 -8.68
C GLY A 31 24.79 23.15 -8.83
N GLN A 32 25.69 23.27 -9.81
CA GLN A 32 26.71 22.25 -10.09
C GLN A 32 27.97 22.30 -9.19
N ALA A 33 28.08 23.27 -8.28
CA ALA A 33 29.32 23.53 -7.53
C ALA A 33 29.26 23.32 -6.00
N ALA A 34 28.09 23.04 -5.40
CA ALA A 34 27.98 22.72 -3.97
C ALA A 34 27.76 21.21 -3.78
N ALA A 35 28.61 20.57 -2.98
CA ALA A 35 28.58 19.14 -2.79
C ALA A 35 27.23 18.63 -2.21
N LYS A 36 26.59 17.75 -3.00
CA LYS A 36 26.22 16.38 -2.59
C LYS A 36 25.21 16.20 -1.45
N GLN A 37 24.01 16.72 -1.56
CA GLN A 37 22.87 16.13 -0.85
C GLN A 37 21.74 15.91 -1.85
N SER A 38 21.45 14.66 -2.18
CA SER A 38 20.29 14.36 -3.01
C SER A 38 19.00 14.80 -2.31
N SER A 39 18.17 15.58 -3.00
CA SER A 39 16.85 15.99 -2.53
C SER A 39 15.78 14.89 -2.73
N TYR A 40 16.12 13.83 -3.46
CA TYR A 40 15.20 12.76 -3.85
C TYR A 40 15.34 11.49 -3.01
N CYS A 41 16.12 11.49 -1.92
CA CYS A 41 16.13 10.44 -0.90
C CYS A 41 16.55 11.01 0.47
N PHE A 42 16.12 10.39 1.57
CA PHE A 42 16.60 10.80 2.89
C PHE A 42 18.11 10.49 3.03
N PRO A 43 18.89 11.36 3.68
CA PRO A 43 20.35 11.18 3.82
C PRO A 43 20.80 9.95 4.61
N SER A 44 19.94 9.43 5.49
CA SER A 44 20.26 8.28 6.36
C SER A 44 18.99 7.59 6.81
N THR A 45 19.11 6.31 7.20
CA THR A 45 17.98 5.54 7.77
C THR A 45 17.49 6.20 9.06
N ARG A 46 18.42 6.79 9.84
CA ARG A 46 18.09 7.55 11.05
C ARG A 46 17.10 8.66 10.78
N LEU A 47 17.33 9.49 9.75
CA LEU A 47 16.46 10.62 9.41
C LEU A 47 15.11 10.16 8.84
N LEU A 48 15.08 9.10 8.03
CA LEU A 48 13.82 8.49 7.59
C LEU A 48 12.97 8.05 8.80
N LEU A 49 13.56 7.33 9.75
CA LEU A 49 12.87 6.87 10.95
C LEU A 49 12.44 8.04 11.84
N GLU A 50 13.24 9.09 11.94
CA GLU A 50 12.91 10.33 12.64
C GLU A 50 11.68 11.02 12.03
N TYR A 51 11.62 11.12 10.69
CA TYR A 51 10.46 11.64 9.99
C TYR A 51 9.23 10.75 10.18
N ARG A 52 9.37 9.42 10.02
CA ARG A 52 8.28 8.44 10.23
C ARG A 52 7.64 8.57 11.62
N ARG A 53 8.42 8.80 12.67
CA ARG A 53 7.89 9.00 14.04
C ARG A 53 6.98 10.22 14.16
N THR A 54 7.23 11.27 13.38
CA THR A 54 6.48 12.53 13.42
C THR A 54 5.42 12.65 12.31
N ILE A 55 5.42 11.73 11.35
CA ILE A 55 4.62 11.81 10.11
C ILE A 55 3.12 11.90 10.33
N ALA A 56 2.61 11.31 11.42
CA ALA A 56 1.18 11.34 11.74
C ALA A 56 0.70 12.75 12.11
N ALA A 57 1.57 13.57 12.74
CA ALA A 57 1.24 14.92 13.16
C ALA A 57 1.49 15.99 12.07
N ARG A 58 2.12 15.61 10.96
CA ARG A 58 2.46 16.52 9.87
C ARG A 58 1.27 16.82 8.96
N PRO A 59 1.16 18.04 8.39
CA PRO A 59 0.15 18.37 7.39
C PRO A 59 0.18 17.39 6.22
N GLU A 60 -0.99 16.92 5.78
CA GLU A 60 -1.06 15.94 4.68
C GLU A 60 -0.42 16.48 3.40
N GLY A 61 -0.61 17.76 3.08
CA GLY A 61 0.01 18.39 1.91
C GLY A 61 1.54 18.37 1.93
N GLU A 62 2.16 18.60 3.09
CA GLU A 62 3.63 18.50 3.24
C GLU A 62 4.12 17.07 2.99
N VAL A 63 3.41 16.08 3.54
CA VAL A 63 3.79 14.67 3.37
C VAL A 63 3.63 14.23 1.92
N VAL A 64 2.54 14.61 1.26
CA VAL A 64 2.31 14.32 -0.17
C VAL A 64 3.36 15.00 -1.04
N GLN A 65 3.68 16.27 -0.78
CA GLN A 65 4.73 16.99 -1.49
C GLN A 65 6.10 16.31 -1.34
N LEU A 66 6.44 15.85 -0.13
CA LEU A 66 7.69 15.12 0.09
C LEU A 66 7.69 13.79 -0.68
N ILE A 67 6.60 13.03 -0.64
CA ILE A 67 6.45 11.79 -1.41
C ILE A 67 6.64 12.05 -2.90
N GLU A 68 6.01 13.09 -3.46
CA GLU A 68 6.16 13.47 -4.86
C GLU A 68 7.63 13.72 -5.25
N ARG A 69 8.40 14.38 -4.39
CA ARG A 69 9.82 14.67 -4.63
C ARG A 69 10.72 13.43 -4.54
N LEU A 70 10.34 12.46 -3.72
CA LEU A 70 11.03 11.17 -3.62
C LEU A 70 10.73 10.26 -4.83
N LEU A 71 9.54 10.42 -5.43
CA LEU A 71 9.17 9.72 -6.65
C LEU A 71 10.03 10.15 -7.86
N LEU A 72 10.07 9.28 -8.87
CA LEU A 72 10.81 9.52 -10.10
C LEU A 72 9.91 10.31 -11.08
N PRO A 73 10.19 11.57 -11.43
CA PRO A 73 9.63 12.19 -12.64
C PRO A 73 10.10 11.51 -13.92
N SER A 74 9.36 11.69 -15.01
CA SER A 74 9.83 11.35 -16.35
C SER A 74 11.09 12.16 -16.64
N CYS A 75 12.23 11.50 -16.84
CA CYS A 75 13.52 12.18 -16.85
C CYS A 75 14.59 11.39 -17.61
N ALA A 76 15.72 12.06 -17.85
CA ALA A 76 17.00 11.41 -18.09
C ALA A 76 17.91 11.70 -16.88
N LEU A 77 18.72 10.72 -16.51
CA LEU A 77 19.64 10.78 -15.38
C LEU A 77 21.08 10.90 -15.89
N GLY A 78 21.97 11.51 -15.09
CA GLY A 78 23.38 11.66 -15.49
C GLY A 78 24.10 10.33 -15.80
N ILE A 79 23.65 9.22 -15.20
CA ILE A 79 24.17 7.89 -15.50
C ILE A 79 23.80 7.41 -16.91
N ASP A 80 22.67 7.87 -17.46
CA ASP A 80 22.17 7.48 -18.77
C ASP A 80 23.11 7.92 -19.89
N HIS A 81 23.80 9.05 -19.72
CA HIS A 81 24.84 9.53 -20.63
C HIS A 81 26.16 8.73 -20.54
N ARG A 82 26.45 8.16 -19.36
CA ARG A 82 27.73 7.49 -19.07
C ARG A 82 27.71 5.98 -19.31
N ARG A 83 26.52 5.37 -19.37
CA ARG A 83 26.37 3.94 -19.69
C ARG A 83 26.98 3.65 -21.06
N SER A 84 27.91 2.69 -21.12
CA SER A 84 28.48 2.23 -22.39
C SER A 84 27.44 1.44 -23.16
N GLU A 85 27.50 1.49 -24.50
CA GLU A 85 26.67 0.70 -25.43
C GLU A 85 27.03 -0.80 -25.40
N GLY A 86 27.44 -1.33 -24.24
CA GLY A 86 27.91 -2.72 -24.10
C GLY A 86 26.81 -3.76 -24.33
N ALA A 87 25.54 -3.35 -24.37
CA ALA A 87 24.44 -4.22 -24.75
C ALA A 87 23.94 -3.84 -26.15
N THR A 88 24.39 -4.58 -27.17
CA THR A 88 23.77 -4.55 -28.49
C THR A 88 22.27 -4.78 -28.34
N LEU A 89 21.43 -3.93 -28.94
CA LEU A 89 19.95 -4.03 -28.86
C LEU A 89 19.43 -5.44 -29.22
N ALA A 90 20.17 -6.16 -30.04
CA ALA A 90 19.92 -7.55 -30.45
C ALA A 90 19.97 -8.58 -29.30
N GLY A 91 20.57 -8.26 -28.15
CA GLY A 91 20.66 -9.15 -26.98
C GLY A 91 19.68 -8.82 -25.84
N LEU A 92 18.69 -7.95 -26.08
CA LEU A 92 17.74 -7.51 -25.05
C LEU A 92 16.56 -8.46 -24.84
N ASP A 93 16.40 -9.47 -25.69
CA ASP A 93 15.28 -10.41 -25.59
C ASP A 93 15.36 -11.19 -24.27
N GLY A 94 14.30 -11.10 -23.46
CA GLY A 94 14.22 -11.68 -22.12
C GLY A 94 14.79 -10.81 -20.99
N HIS A 95 15.39 -9.65 -21.27
CA HIS A 95 15.84 -8.74 -20.22
C HIS A 95 14.65 -7.99 -19.58
N PRO A 96 14.48 -8.00 -18.24
CA PRO A 96 13.35 -7.33 -17.58
C PRO A 96 13.22 -5.84 -17.93
N ALA A 97 14.33 -5.12 -18.00
CA ALA A 97 14.36 -3.69 -18.36
C ALA A 97 14.57 -3.42 -19.88
N ALA A 98 14.25 -4.37 -20.77
CA ALA A 98 14.49 -4.24 -22.21
C ALA A 98 13.86 -2.97 -22.82
N GLN A 99 12.64 -2.62 -22.42
CA GLN A 99 11.96 -1.42 -22.95
C GLN A 99 12.65 -0.13 -22.53
N TYR A 100 13.07 -0.02 -21.27
CA TYR A 100 13.88 1.11 -20.81
C TYR A 100 15.18 1.23 -21.63
N ARG A 101 15.90 0.12 -21.85
CA ARG A 101 17.15 0.14 -22.63
C ARG A 101 16.94 0.55 -24.09
N ARG A 102 15.82 0.15 -24.71
CA ARG A 102 15.44 0.59 -26.07
C ARG A 102 15.16 2.09 -26.10
N ARG A 103 14.37 2.61 -25.15
CA ARG A 103 14.13 4.06 -25.03
C ARG A 103 15.43 4.83 -24.84
N LEU A 104 16.30 4.35 -23.97
CA LEU A 104 17.61 4.96 -23.73
C LEU A 104 18.44 5.05 -25.02
N ALA A 105 18.51 3.97 -25.81
CA ALA A 105 19.24 3.98 -27.07
C ALA A 105 18.66 4.97 -28.09
N GLN A 106 17.33 5.01 -28.23
CA GLN A 106 16.64 5.94 -29.14
C GLN A 106 16.80 7.41 -28.72
N TRP A 107 16.71 7.68 -27.43
CA TRP A 107 16.92 9.02 -26.88
C TRP A 107 18.36 9.48 -27.07
N ARG A 108 19.34 8.61 -26.80
CA ARG A 108 20.77 8.93 -26.98
C ARG A 108 21.17 9.15 -28.43
N SER A 109 20.59 8.40 -29.37
CA SER A 109 20.87 8.57 -30.80
C SER A 109 20.17 9.79 -31.40
N GLY A 110 19.30 10.47 -30.63
CA GLY A 110 18.45 11.56 -31.12
C GLY A 110 17.30 11.09 -32.01
N ALA A 111 17.11 9.77 -32.17
CA ALA A 111 16.00 9.21 -32.93
C ALA A 111 14.65 9.43 -32.25
N SER A 112 14.62 9.73 -30.94
CA SER A 112 13.43 10.09 -30.19
C SER A 112 13.72 11.19 -29.18
N THR A 113 12.76 12.08 -28.96
CA THR A 113 12.79 13.08 -27.88
C THR A 113 12.19 12.55 -26.58
N ALA A 114 11.59 11.36 -26.60
CA ALA A 114 11.00 10.75 -25.41
C ALA A 114 12.08 10.41 -24.37
N LEU A 115 11.83 10.76 -23.12
CA LEU A 115 12.76 10.53 -22.03
C LEU A 115 12.89 9.03 -21.70
N PRO A 116 14.07 8.56 -21.29
CA PRO A 116 14.32 7.13 -21.09
C PRO A 116 13.53 6.55 -19.90
N TRP A 117 13.41 7.33 -18.82
CA TRP A 117 12.66 6.96 -17.62
C TRP A 117 11.22 7.45 -17.69
N GLU A 118 10.28 6.55 -17.44
CA GLU A 118 8.88 6.90 -17.23
C GLU A 118 8.66 7.28 -15.78
N GLY A 119 7.97 8.39 -15.55
CA GLY A 119 7.72 8.90 -14.23
C GLY A 119 6.64 8.16 -13.46
N LEU A 120 6.77 8.20 -12.14
CA LEU A 120 5.83 7.68 -11.13
C LEU A 120 5.16 8.80 -10.32
N THR A 121 5.41 10.08 -10.62
CA THR A 121 4.85 11.19 -9.83
C THR A 121 3.32 11.20 -9.82
N TRP A 122 2.68 10.69 -10.87
CA TRP A 122 1.22 10.52 -10.95
C TRP A 122 0.65 9.62 -9.83
N LEU A 123 1.46 8.79 -9.16
CA LEU A 123 1.02 7.95 -8.05
C LEU A 123 0.43 8.75 -6.88
N ILE A 124 0.73 10.05 -6.79
CA ILE A 124 0.11 10.94 -5.80
C ILE A 124 -1.42 10.96 -5.91
N ASP A 125 -1.98 10.76 -7.11
CA ASP A 125 -3.43 10.72 -7.34
C ASP A 125 -4.11 9.50 -6.69
N LEU A 126 -3.33 8.46 -6.38
CA LEU A 126 -3.81 7.31 -5.62
C LEU A 126 -3.95 7.64 -4.12
N LEU A 127 -3.33 8.71 -3.63
CA LEU A 127 -3.35 9.08 -2.23
C LEU A 127 -4.49 10.07 -1.94
N PRO A 128 -5.25 9.92 -0.84
CA PRO A 128 -5.13 8.90 0.21
C PRO A 128 -6.01 7.65 -0.04
N PHE A 129 -6.61 7.49 -1.22
CA PHE A 129 -7.73 6.56 -1.46
C PHE A 129 -7.33 5.12 -1.78
N SER A 130 -6.16 4.90 -2.34
CA SER A 130 -5.63 3.59 -2.75
C SER A 130 -4.12 3.50 -2.48
N PRO A 131 -3.67 3.74 -1.23
CA PRO A 131 -2.24 3.81 -0.90
C PRO A 131 -1.54 2.47 -1.10
N ARG A 132 -2.24 1.34 -0.93
CA ARG A 132 -1.68 0.02 -1.15
C ARG A 132 -1.27 -0.20 -2.61
N LEU A 133 -2.09 0.26 -3.55
CA LEU A 133 -1.77 0.17 -4.98
C LEU A 133 -0.56 1.04 -5.33
N ALA A 134 -0.42 2.22 -4.72
CA ALA A 134 0.76 3.06 -4.92
C ALA A 134 2.05 2.34 -4.47
N VAL A 135 2.02 1.67 -3.31
CA VAL A 135 3.14 0.83 -2.81
C VAL A 135 3.44 -0.32 -3.79
N GLU A 136 2.43 -1.04 -4.24
CA GLU A 136 2.60 -2.17 -5.17
C GLU A 136 3.22 -1.73 -6.51
N ILE A 137 2.86 -0.55 -7.01
CA ILE A 137 3.45 0.00 -8.23
C ILE A 137 4.92 0.37 -8.01
N ILE A 138 5.27 0.97 -6.87
CA ILE A 138 6.67 1.27 -6.53
C ILE A 138 7.49 -0.03 -6.43
N ASP A 139 6.96 -1.06 -5.76
CA ASP A 139 7.60 -2.37 -5.62
C ASP A 139 7.84 -3.03 -6.99
N ALA A 140 6.82 -3.02 -7.86
CA ALA A 140 6.94 -3.55 -9.23
C ALA A 140 7.97 -2.76 -10.06
N TYR A 141 8.01 -1.44 -9.90
CA TYR A 141 8.98 -0.59 -10.59
C TYR A 141 10.41 -0.90 -10.12
N LEU A 142 10.65 -0.97 -8.81
CA LEU A 142 11.96 -1.32 -8.24
C LEU A 142 12.40 -2.73 -8.63
N LEU A 143 11.48 -3.70 -8.72
CA LEU A 143 11.78 -5.05 -9.18
C LEU A 143 12.35 -5.07 -10.60
N VAL A 144 11.79 -4.27 -11.51
CA VAL A 144 12.17 -4.25 -12.93
C VAL A 144 13.37 -3.33 -13.19
N HIS A 145 13.38 -2.17 -12.54
CA HIS A 145 14.27 -1.07 -12.86
C HIS A 145 15.33 -0.78 -11.79
N GLY A 146 15.21 -1.36 -10.59
CA GLY A 146 16.10 -1.07 -9.46
C GLY A 146 17.57 -1.31 -9.76
N GLY A 147 17.90 -2.38 -10.50
CA GLY A 147 19.27 -2.66 -10.93
C GLY A 147 19.81 -1.69 -12.00
N GLU A 148 18.94 -0.89 -12.61
CA GLU A 148 19.32 0.11 -13.62
C GLU A 148 19.39 1.53 -13.04
N LEU A 149 18.66 1.80 -11.96
CA LEU A 149 18.63 3.10 -11.30
C LEU A 149 19.93 3.39 -10.56
N PRO A 150 20.33 4.67 -10.44
CA PRO A 150 21.27 5.08 -9.40
C PRO A 150 20.77 4.69 -8.01
N ASP A 151 21.67 4.24 -7.13
CA ASP A 151 21.35 3.80 -5.77
C ASP A 151 20.48 4.80 -5.01
N GLU A 152 20.81 6.09 -5.09
CA GLU A 152 20.04 7.16 -4.42
C GLU A 152 18.61 7.30 -4.97
N ARG A 153 18.37 7.04 -6.26
CA ARG A 153 17.01 7.08 -6.84
C ARG A 153 16.21 5.85 -6.46
N ALA A 154 16.85 4.68 -6.44
CA ALA A 154 16.22 3.47 -5.91
C ALA A 154 15.85 3.66 -4.42
N GLN A 155 16.76 4.24 -3.63
CA GLN A 155 16.51 4.58 -2.23
C GLN A 155 15.40 5.62 -2.06
N GLY A 156 15.33 6.61 -2.95
CA GLY A 156 14.25 7.60 -2.97
C GLY A 156 12.87 6.97 -3.13
N LEU A 157 12.73 6.05 -4.07
CA LEU A 157 11.49 5.29 -4.26
C LEU A 157 11.14 4.43 -3.03
N ASP A 158 12.14 3.78 -2.43
CA ASP A 158 11.96 3.01 -1.20
C ASP A 158 11.54 3.91 -0.02
N ASP A 159 12.14 5.10 0.11
CA ASP A 159 11.73 6.09 1.11
C ASP A 159 10.29 6.56 0.86
N ALA A 160 9.90 6.82 -0.40
CA ALA A 160 8.52 7.19 -0.75
C ALA A 160 7.52 6.10 -0.35
N ARG A 161 7.86 4.83 -0.64
CA ARG A 161 7.10 3.66 -0.22
C ARG A 161 6.95 3.60 1.30
N GLU A 162 8.03 3.79 2.04
CA GLU A 162 8.02 3.81 3.51
C GLU A 162 7.17 4.96 4.06
N LEU A 163 7.22 6.15 3.46
CA LEU A 163 6.35 7.27 3.84
C LEU A 163 4.88 6.98 3.51
N ILE A 164 4.57 6.35 2.39
CA ILE A 164 3.19 5.97 2.03
C ILE A 164 2.64 4.95 3.03
N LEU A 165 3.42 3.94 3.40
CA LEU A 165 3.05 2.96 4.42
C LEU A 165 2.82 3.64 5.77
N ALA A 166 3.84 4.34 6.27
CA ALA A 166 3.84 4.98 7.58
C ALA A 166 2.77 6.04 7.72
N ARG A 167 2.59 6.86 6.68
CA ARG A 167 1.44 7.74 6.55
C ARG A 167 0.27 6.81 6.27
N PHE A 168 -0.15 6.60 5.03
CA PHE A 168 -1.52 6.25 4.66
C PHE A 168 -2.06 4.89 5.08
N ILE A 169 -1.24 3.99 5.66
CA ILE A 169 -1.65 2.65 6.05
C ILE A 169 -1.51 2.44 7.56
N GLU A 170 -0.29 2.62 8.08
CA GLU A 170 0.09 2.30 9.47
C GLU A 170 -0.39 3.34 10.47
N ALA A 171 -0.18 4.64 10.19
CA ALA A 171 -0.49 5.65 11.19
C ALA A 171 -2.02 5.70 11.45
N PRO A 172 -2.41 5.78 12.74
CA PRO A 172 -3.82 5.91 13.09
C PRO A 172 -4.41 7.12 12.38
N ALA A 173 -5.66 7.01 11.92
CA ALA A 173 -6.34 8.13 11.27
C ALA A 173 -6.31 9.35 12.21
N VAL A 174 -5.77 10.47 11.73
CA VAL A 174 -5.68 11.71 12.52
C VAL A 174 -7.08 12.26 12.70
N GLY A 175 -7.51 12.40 13.95
CA GLY A 175 -8.90 12.71 14.33
C GLY A 175 -9.70 11.44 14.57
N GLU A 176 -9.64 10.96 15.82
CA GLU A 176 -10.57 10.03 16.49
C GLU A 176 -11.19 8.89 15.66
N GLY A 177 -10.76 7.67 16.00
CA GLY A 177 -11.72 6.60 16.17
C GLY A 177 -12.12 5.82 14.92
N GLY A 178 -11.19 5.36 14.06
CA GLY A 178 -11.55 4.31 13.08
C GLY A 178 -12.24 3.12 13.75
N LEU A 179 -11.74 2.73 14.93
CA LEU A 179 -12.36 1.71 15.77
C LEU A 179 -13.69 2.15 16.40
N GLU A 180 -13.81 3.42 16.79
CA GLU A 180 -15.05 3.99 17.35
C GLU A 180 -16.14 4.08 16.29
N THR A 181 -15.77 4.47 15.07
CA THR A 181 -16.61 4.46 13.87
C THR A 181 -17.16 3.06 13.66
N LEU A 182 -16.29 2.03 13.61
CA LEU A 182 -16.73 0.64 13.45
C LEU A 182 -17.66 0.16 14.58
N ARG A 183 -17.41 0.59 15.83
CA ARG A 183 -18.24 0.26 17.00
C ARG A 183 -19.57 1.01 17.01
N GLY A 184 -19.65 2.17 16.36
CA GLY A 184 -20.87 2.96 16.20
C GLY A 184 -21.80 2.48 15.07
N LEU A 185 -21.32 1.61 14.18
CA LEU A 185 -22.13 1.02 13.11
C LEU A 185 -23.11 -0.01 13.68
N ARG A 186 -24.29 -0.12 13.05
CA ARG A 186 -25.17 -1.27 13.25
C ARG A 186 -24.52 -2.53 12.65
N PRO A 187 -24.88 -3.74 13.14
CA PRO A 187 -24.27 -4.99 12.65
C PRO A 187 -24.29 -5.12 11.12
N ARG A 188 -25.46 -4.88 10.50
CA ARG A 188 -25.60 -4.96 9.04
C ARG A 188 -24.79 -3.90 8.28
N GLU A 189 -24.57 -2.73 8.87
CA GLU A 189 -23.74 -1.68 8.28
C GLU A 189 -22.26 -2.08 8.32
N LEU A 190 -21.81 -2.69 9.42
CA LEU A 190 -20.47 -3.25 9.50
C LEU A 190 -20.26 -4.35 8.46
N GLU A 191 -21.23 -5.26 8.30
CA GLU A 191 -21.20 -6.29 7.26
C GLU A 191 -21.02 -5.67 5.86
N CYS A 192 -21.74 -4.59 5.56
CA CYS A 192 -21.60 -3.87 4.28
C CYS A 192 -20.22 -3.21 4.12
N VAL A 193 -19.66 -2.63 5.19
CA VAL A 193 -18.31 -2.05 5.17
C VAL A 193 -17.25 -3.12 4.91
N VAL A 194 -17.33 -4.26 5.61
CA VAL A 194 -16.45 -5.42 5.38
C VAL A 194 -16.63 -5.98 3.98
N ALA A 195 -17.85 -6.00 3.45
CA ALA A 195 -18.10 -6.43 2.07
C ALA A 195 -17.37 -5.57 1.04
N GLN A 196 -17.39 -4.25 1.23
CA GLN A 196 -16.68 -3.33 0.34
C GLN A 196 -15.17 -3.45 0.49
N LEU A 197 -14.67 -3.73 1.70
CA LEU A 197 -13.26 -4.05 1.91
C LEU A 197 -12.85 -5.28 1.06
N TYR A 198 -13.56 -6.40 1.18
CA TYR A 198 -13.24 -7.61 0.39
C TYR A 198 -13.38 -7.38 -1.12
N ALA A 199 -14.37 -6.59 -1.55
CA ALA A 199 -14.49 -6.20 -2.95
C ALA A 199 -13.27 -5.38 -3.43
N ARG A 200 -12.77 -4.46 -2.60
CA ARG A 200 -11.54 -3.67 -2.86
C ARG A 200 -10.28 -4.52 -2.82
N MET A 201 -10.29 -5.64 -2.11
CA MET A 201 -9.23 -6.66 -2.14
C MET A 201 -9.30 -7.57 -3.38
N GLY A 202 -10.27 -7.34 -4.28
CA GLY A 202 -10.40 -8.06 -5.54
C GLY A 202 -11.25 -9.33 -5.48
N TYR A 203 -12.04 -9.53 -4.43
CA TYR A 203 -12.99 -10.63 -4.36
C TYR A 203 -14.33 -10.26 -5.01
N GLY A 204 -14.97 -11.24 -5.64
CA GLY A 204 -16.42 -11.24 -5.83
C GLY A 204 -17.09 -11.50 -4.47
N VAL A 205 -18.04 -10.66 -4.10
CA VAL A 205 -18.59 -10.63 -2.75
C VAL A 205 -20.10 -10.80 -2.77
N GLU A 206 -20.59 -11.66 -1.88
CA GLU A 206 -22.00 -11.91 -1.65
C GLU A 206 -22.29 -11.71 -0.15
N LEU A 207 -23.17 -10.75 0.18
CA LEU A 207 -23.69 -10.61 1.54
C LEU A 207 -24.78 -11.65 1.77
N THR A 208 -24.72 -12.38 2.89
CA THR A 208 -25.81 -13.32 3.20
C THR A 208 -27.03 -12.57 3.75
N PRO A 209 -28.23 -13.14 3.67
CA PRO A 209 -29.41 -12.57 4.33
C PRO A 209 -29.21 -12.49 5.85
N ALA A 210 -29.80 -11.49 6.51
CA ALA A 210 -29.66 -11.27 7.96
C ALA A 210 -30.30 -12.35 8.87
N THR A 211 -30.81 -13.44 8.29
CA THR A 211 -31.37 -14.59 9.01
C THR A 211 -30.26 -15.42 9.66
N ARG A 212 -30.47 -15.82 10.92
CA ARG A 212 -29.47 -16.44 11.83
C ARG A 212 -29.02 -17.87 11.47
N ASP A 213 -29.36 -18.37 10.29
CA ASP A 213 -29.39 -19.81 10.06
C ASP A 213 -28.07 -20.38 9.47
N GLY A 214 -27.13 -19.52 9.05
CA GLY A 214 -25.97 -19.93 8.24
C GLY A 214 -24.57 -19.75 8.84
N GLY A 215 -24.44 -19.17 10.04
CA GLY A 215 -23.15 -18.98 10.72
C GLY A 215 -22.10 -18.12 9.99
N ARG A 216 -22.51 -17.36 8.95
CA ARG A 216 -21.64 -16.47 8.15
C ARG A 216 -22.46 -15.28 7.64
N ASP A 217 -21.80 -14.15 7.49
CA ASP A 217 -22.43 -12.89 7.07
C ASP A 217 -22.04 -12.51 5.64
N LEU A 218 -20.95 -13.09 5.13
CA LEU A 218 -20.37 -12.76 3.83
C LEU A 218 -19.68 -13.97 3.21
N ILE A 219 -19.84 -14.12 1.89
CA ILE A 219 -19.08 -15.07 1.07
C ILE A 219 -18.21 -14.29 0.11
N ALA A 220 -16.90 -14.55 0.13
CA ALA A 220 -15.93 -13.91 -0.75
C ALA A 220 -15.26 -14.96 -1.64
N ARG A 221 -15.29 -14.73 -2.96
CA ARG A 221 -14.75 -15.66 -3.96
C ARG A 221 -13.79 -14.94 -4.89
N ARG A 222 -12.66 -15.56 -5.18
CA ARG A 222 -11.69 -15.06 -6.17
C ARG A 222 -11.12 -16.25 -6.91
N SER A 223 -10.93 -16.13 -8.22
CA SER A 223 -10.35 -17.20 -9.03
C SER A 223 -9.34 -16.62 -9.99
N TRP A 224 -8.26 -17.35 -10.21
CA TRP A 224 -7.23 -17.04 -11.19
C TRP A 224 -6.72 -18.35 -11.79
N LEU A 225 -5.84 -18.27 -12.79
CA LEU A 225 -5.38 -19.46 -13.48
C LEU A 225 -4.67 -20.42 -12.50
N GLY A 226 -5.22 -21.61 -12.31
CA GLY A 226 -4.66 -22.66 -11.47
C GLY A 226 -5.06 -22.63 -9.99
N ALA A 227 -5.85 -21.65 -9.53
CA ALA A 227 -6.34 -21.63 -8.14
C ALA A 227 -7.64 -20.82 -7.96
N ALA A 228 -8.38 -21.15 -6.91
CA ALA A 228 -9.55 -20.42 -6.48
C ALA A 228 -9.60 -20.34 -4.95
N GLU A 229 -10.12 -19.23 -4.46
CA GLU A 229 -10.41 -18.97 -3.06
C GLU A 229 -11.91 -18.81 -2.88
N HIS A 230 -12.44 -19.55 -1.91
CA HIS A 230 -13.81 -19.47 -1.42
C HIS A 230 -13.75 -19.29 0.09
N LEU A 231 -14.06 -18.08 0.55
CA LEU A 231 -13.98 -17.68 1.94
C LEU A 231 -15.39 -17.52 2.51
N LEU A 232 -15.62 -18.04 3.71
CA LEU A 232 -16.81 -17.75 4.51
C LEU A 232 -16.41 -16.81 5.63
N VAL A 233 -17.05 -15.66 5.72
CA VAL A 233 -16.69 -14.60 6.65
C VAL A 233 -17.83 -14.40 7.64
N GLU A 234 -17.52 -14.51 8.93
CA GLU A 234 -18.43 -14.22 10.04
C GLU A 234 -17.96 -12.95 10.77
N ILE A 235 -18.87 -12.03 11.01
CA ILE A 235 -18.60 -10.68 11.48
C ILE A 235 -19.30 -10.49 12.83
N LYS A 236 -18.55 -10.07 13.85
CA LYS A 236 -19.06 -9.90 15.22
C LYS A 236 -18.70 -8.54 15.81
N GLN A 237 -19.67 -7.87 16.40
CA GLN A 237 -19.47 -6.63 17.15
C GLN A 237 -19.49 -6.91 18.66
N VAL A 238 -18.45 -7.57 19.16
CA VAL A 238 -18.31 -7.91 20.59
C VAL A 238 -16.94 -7.49 21.11
N GLY A 239 -16.82 -7.26 22.42
CA GLY A 239 -15.55 -6.81 23.02
C GLY A 239 -14.43 -7.86 22.93
N GLN A 240 -14.76 -9.13 23.14
CA GLN A 240 -13.84 -10.25 22.96
C GLN A 240 -14.57 -11.45 22.37
N VAL A 241 -13.97 -12.07 21.35
CA VAL A 241 -14.45 -13.29 20.69
C VAL A 241 -13.84 -14.51 21.39
N GLY A 242 -14.70 -15.42 21.85
CA GLY A 242 -14.32 -16.71 22.40
C GLY A 242 -14.09 -17.75 21.29
N VAL A 243 -13.72 -18.97 21.71
CA VAL A 243 -13.37 -20.06 20.78
C VAL A 243 -14.60 -20.69 20.11
N GLU A 244 -15.77 -20.50 20.69
CA GLU A 244 -17.06 -21.02 20.20
C GLU A 244 -17.40 -20.51 18.79
N ILE A 245 -17.16 -19.23 18.51
CA ILE A 245 -17.44 -18.62 17.20
C ILE A 245 -16.57 -19.26 16.10
N PRO A 246 -15.22 -19.24 16.18
CA PRO A 246 -14.37 -19.94 15.21
C PRO A 246 -14.70 -21.42 15.03
N ARG A 247 -15.06 -22.13 16.10
CA ARG A 247 -15.44 -23.56 16.03
C ARG A 247 -16.72 -23.77 15.23
N ALA A 248 -17.74 -22.94 15.47
CA ALA A 248 -19.00 -23.01 14.74
C ALA A 248 -18.77 -22.73 13.24
N LEU A 249 -18.03 -21.65 12.92
CA LEU A 249 -17.72 -21.30 11.53
C LEU A 249 -16.90 -22.39 10.83
N LEU A 250 -15.94 -23.04 11.51
CA LEU A 250 -15.18 -24.14 10.93
C LEU A 250 -16.09 -25.30 10.48
N GLY A 251 -17.16 -25.58 11.23
CA GLY A 251 -18.16 -26.58 10.83
C GLY A 251 -18.83 -26.23 9.50
N VAL A 252 -19.15 -24.95 9.28
CA VAL A 252 -19.72 -24.44 8.02
C VAL A 252 -18.68 -24.47 6.88
N VAL A 253 -17.43 -24.09 7.16
CA VAL A 253 -16.33 -24.15 6.18
C VAL A 253 -16.16 -25.56 5.63
N ILE A 254 -16.19 -26.57 6.51
CA ILE A 254 -16.07 -27.98 6.13
C ILE A 254 -17.31 -28.43 5.35
N SER A 255 -18.52 -28.11 5.82
CA SER A 255 -19.75 -28.56 5.17
C SER A 255 -19.93 -27.98 3.76
N GLU A 256 -19.53 -26.73 3.56
CA GLU A 256 -19.64 -26.03 2.27
C GLU A 256 -18.40 -26.15 1.39
N ARG A 257 -17.38 -26.89 1.86
CA ARG A 257 -16.10 -27.08 1.16
C ARG A 257 -15.45 -25.74 0.79
N ALA A 258 -15.57 -24.75 1.67
CA ALA A 258 -14.86 -23.50 1.54
C ALA A 258 -13.37 -23.70 1.85
N ASN A 259 -12.52 -22.87 1.26
CA ASN A 259 -11.07 -22.99 1.46
C ASN A 259 -10.63 -22.50 2.84
N LYS A 260 -11.32 -21.49 3.40
CA LYS A 260 -10.98 -20.86 4.68
C LYS A 260 -12.19 -20.16 5.30
N GLY A 261 -12.28 -20.16 6.63
CA GLY A 261 -13.19 -19.29 7.38
C GLY A 261 -12.50 -18.05 7.92
N VAL A 262 -13.15 -16.89 7.89
CA VAL A 262 -12.60 -15.65 8.48
C VAL A 262 -13.56 -15.12 9.52
N VAL A 263 -13.06 -14.89 10.74
CA VAL A 263 -13.81 -14.20 11.78
C VAL A 263 -13.33 -12.76 11.86
N VAL A 264 -14.23 -11.81 11.68
CA VAL A 264 -13.95 -10.38 11.77
C VAL A 264 -14.62 -9.81 13.01
N THR A 265 -13.91 -8.98 13.78
CA THR A 265 -14.49 -8.32 14.95
C THR A 265 -14.00 -6.89 15.14
N THR A 266 -14.85 -6.05 15.75
CA THR A 266 -14.45 -4.70 16.23
C THR A 266 -13.78 -4.74 17.61
N GLY A 267 -13.65 -5.93 18.20
CA GLY A 267 -13.01 -6.17 19.49
C GLY A 267 -11.70 -6.94 19.34
N SER A 268 -11.48 -7.87 20.26
CA SER A 268 -10.28 -8.72 20.34
C SER A 268 -10.63 -10.20 20.29
N PHE A 269 -9.63 -11.06 20.15
CA PHE A 269 -9.78 -12.51 20.29
C PHE A 269 -9.19 -12.97 21.62
N SER A 270 -9.87 -13.89 22.30
CA SER A 270 -9.27 -14.60 23.44
C SER A 270 -8.07 -15.44 22.99
N ALA A 271 -7.14 -15.75 23.91
CA ALA A 271 -5.97 -16.58 23.58
C ALA A 271 -6.36 -17.97 23.03
N PRO A 272 -7.38 -18.69 23.58
CA PRO A 272 -7.87 -19.93 22.99
C PRO A 272 -8.45 -19.75 21.57
N ALA A 273 -9.14 -18.64 21.31
CA ALA A 273 -9.66 -18.34 19.98
C ALA A 273 -8.52 -18.10 18.96
N ARG A 274 -7.52 -17.29 19.30
CA ARG A 274 -6.31 -17.08 18.46
C ARG A 274 -5.61 -18.40 18.16
N ALA A 275 -5.40 -19.24 19.19
CA ALA A 275 -4.76 -20.55 19.02
C ALA A 275 -5.58 -21.46 18.10
N PHE A 276 -6.90 -21.48 18.24
CA PHE A 276 -7.78 -22.26 17.39
C PHE A 276 -7.76 -21.77 15.94
N LEU A 277 -7.84 -20.46 15.71
CA LEU A 277 -7.77 -19.86 14.38
C LEU A 277 -6.45 -20.23 13.67
N ALA A 278 -5.31 -20.07 14.36
CA ALA A 278 -4.00 -20.38 13.80
C ALA A 278 -3.76 -21.88 13.49
N ALA A 279 -4.44 -22.77 14.22
CA ALA A 279 -4.29 -24.22 14.04
C ALA A 279 -5.19 -24.80 12.93
N ASN A 280 -6.10 -24.02 12.35
CA ASN A 280 -7.09 -24.49 11.38
C ASN A 280 -7.03 -23.64 10.10
N ALA A 281 -7.78 -24.04 9.07
CA ALA A 281 -7.97 -23.24 7.85
C ALA A 281 -8.86 -22.01 8.13
N MET A 282 -8.42 -21.15 9.04
CA MET A 282 -9.19 -20.05 9.59
C MET A 282 -8.30 -18.81 9.77
N GLU A 283 -8.92 -17.64 9.84
CA GLU A 283 -8.25 -16.36 10.06
C GLU A 283 -9.09 -15.47 10.98
N GLY A 284 -8.43 -14.71 11.86
CA GLY A 284 -9.08 -13.75 12.74
C GLY A 284 -8.59 -12.36 12.46
N ILE A 285 -9.52 -11.44 12.18
CA ILE A 285 -9.26 -10.02 11.95
C ILE A 285 -9.88 -9.23 13.10
N ALA A 286 -9.03 -8.74 14.01
CA ALA A 286 -9.42 -7.95 15.17
C ALA A 286 -9.65 -6.48 14.80
N GLY A 287 -10.19 -5.69 15.72
CA GLY A 287 -10.62 -4.33 15.40
C GLY A 287 -9.51 -3.41 14.87
N VAL A 288 -8.29 -3.53 15.40
CA VAL A 288 -7.13 -2.75 14.92
C VAL A 288 -6.71 -3.23 13.52
N GLU A 289 -6.60 -4.54 13.33
CA GLU A 289 -6.26 -5.17 12.05
C GLU A 289 -7.29 -4.82 10.96
N LEU A 290 -8.57 -4.74 11.32
CA LEU A 290 -9.65 -4.32 10.41
C LEU A 290 -9.49 -2.87 9.97
N VAL A 291 -9.12 -1.97 10.88
CA VAL A 291 -8.87 -0.55 10.53
C VAL A 291 -7.66 -0.43 9.61
N GLU A 292 -6.59 -1.19 9.84
CA GLU A 292 -5.41 -1.22 8.97
C GLU A 292 -5.77 -1.70 7.56
N LEU A 293 -6.56 -2.77 7.44
CA LEU A 293 -7.05 -3.26 6.14
C LEU A 293 -7.93 -2.23 5.43
N LEU A 294 -8.81 -1.54 6.16
CA LEU A 294 -9.62 -0.45 5.60
C LEU A 294 -8.76 0.74 5.16
N ASN A 295 -7.73 1.11 5.92
CA ASN A 295 -6.79 2.14 5.50
C ASN A 295 -6.04 1.75 4.23
N ALA A 296 -5.59 0.49 4.15
CA ALA A 296 -4.84 -0.02 3.00
C ALA A 296 -5.67 -0.05 1.70
N HIS A 297 -6.90 -0.58 1.76
CA HIS A 297 -7.71 -0.88 0.58
C HIS A 297 -8.80 0.15 0.29
N CYS A 298 -9.29 0.83 1.31
CA CYS A 298 -10.29 1.88 1.17
C CYS A 298 -9.69 3.27 1.34
N GLY A 299 -8.48 3.42 1.88
CA GLY A 299 -7.84 4.70 2.14
C GLY A 299 -8.30 5.32 3.46
N ARG A 300 -7.43 6.10 4.12
CA ARG A 300 -7.65 6.57 5.50
C ARG A 300 -8.89 7.43 5.76
N GLY A 301 -9.46 8.04 4.72
CA GLY A 301 -10.73 8.76 4.79
C GLY A 301 -11.97 7.87 4.66
N TRP A 302 -11.86 6.55 4.81
CA TRP A 302 -12.99 5.61 4.66
C TRP A 302 -14.13 5.89 5.64
N GLY A 303 -13.84 6.32 6.88
CA GLY A 303 -14.87 6.60 7.89
C GLY A 303 -15.90 7.65 7.44
N ARG A 304 -15.45 8.71 6.75
CA ARG A 304 -16.33 9.74 6.17
C ARG A 304 -17.18 9.24 5.00
N ARG A 305 -16.84 8.10 4.42
CA ARG A 305 -17.51 7.49 3.25
C ARG A 305 -18.31 6.25 3.61
N VAL A 306 -18.49 5.95 4.89
CA VAL A 306 -19.32 4.82 5.35
C VAL A 306 -20.69 4.78 4.64
N PRO A 307 -21.46 5.89 4.52
CA PRO A 307 -22.74 5.85 3.80
C PRO A 307 -22.59 5.37 2.35
N ALA A 308 -21.63 5.92 1.60
CA ALA A 308 -21.37 5.52 0.22
C ALA A 308 -20.86 4.07 0.10
N MET A 309 -20.11 3.59 1.10
CA MET A 309 -19.69 2.19 1.17
C MET A 309 -20.91 1.28 1.35
N ILE A 310 -21.82 1.60 2.27
CA ILE A 310 -23.05 0.84 2.51
C ILE A 310 -23.91 0.80 1.25
N ASP A 311 -24.19 1.96 0.64
CA ASP A 311 -24.99 2.05 -0.58
C ASP A 311 -24.39 1.23 -1.71
N GLY A 312 -23.07 1.31 -1.89
CA GLY A 312 -22.36 0.53 -2.89
C GLY A 312 -22.35 -0.98 -2.62
N ALA A 313 -22.44 -1.42 -1.36
CA ALA A 313 -22.57 -2.83 -1.02
C ALA A 313 -23.98 -3.34 -1.35
N LEU A 314 -25.01 -2.59 -0.95
CA LEU A 314 -26.40 -2.95 -1.15
C LEU A 314 -26.80 -2.93 -2.63
N ALA A 315 -26.32 -1.95 -3.40
CA ALA A 315 -26.61 -1.83 -4.83
C ALA A 315 -26.03 -2.99 -5.67
N ARG A 316 -24.90 -3.57 -5.25
CA ARG A 316 -24.36 -4.79 -5.88
C ARG A 316 -25.24 -6.01 -5.60
N TRP A 317 -25.89 -6.02 -4.44
CA TRP A 317 -26.75 -7.13 -4.01
C TRP A 317 -28.14 -7.08 -4.61
N THR A 318 -28.69 -5.90 -4.92
CA THR A 318 -30.00 -5.78 -5.59
C THR A 318 -29.97 -6.11 -7.09
N ARG A 319 -28.78 -6.31 -7.67
CA ARG A 319 -28.59 -6.63 -9.10
C ARG A 319 -28.24 -8.10 -9.36
N LEU A 320 -28.31 -8.95 -8.34
CA LEU A 320 -28.17 -10.41 -8.41
C LEU A 320 -29.51 -11.05 -8.08
#